data_AF-A0A933NI72-F1
#
_entry.id   AF-A0A933NI72-F1
#
_cell.length_a   1.000
_cell.length_b   1.000
_cell.length_c   1.000
_cell.angle_alpha   90.00
_cell.angle_beta   90.00
_cell.angle_gamma   90.00
#
_symmetry.space_group_name_H-M   'P 1'
#
loop_
_entity.id
_entity.type
_entity.pdbx_description
1 polymer ?
#
loop_
_entity_poly.entity_id
_entity_poly.type
_entity_poly.pdbx_seq_one_letter_code
_entity_poly.pdbx_strand_id
1 'polypeptide(L)'
;MAGDAREIIARLTRQERELASREFLAPVLAGGGVLVRLSGLVARYRVDPDWFEGWAILRARADGVADVLREAGLAEIEQYLRPLARYRMLLVERAGRCWSGTAA
;
A
#
# COMPACT_ATOMS: atom_id res chain seq x y z
N MET A 1 7.50 -10.83 30.94
CA MET A 1 6.26 -11.63 30.84
C MET A 1 6.13 -12.10 29.41
N ALA A 2 6.41 -13.39 29.14
CA ALA A 2 6.23 -13.96 27.81
C ALA A 2 4.73 -14.23 27.62
N GLY A 3 4.07 -13.47 26.74
CA GLY A 3 2.68 -13.75 26.38
C GLY A 3 2.57 -15.15 25.77
N ASP A 4 1.52 -15.88 26.12
CA ASP A 4 1.25 -17.22 25.59
C ASP A 4 1.22 -17.16 24.05
N ALA A 5 1.97 -18.05 23.39
CA ALA A 5 2.05 -18.12 21.94
C ALA A 5 0.66 -18.20 21.28
N ARG A 6 -0.33 -18.82 21.96
CA ARG A 6 -1.71 -18.91 21.48
C ARG A 6 -2.41 -17.55 21.43
N GLU A 7 -2.16 -16.69 22.41
CA GLU A 7 -2.72 -15.33 22.42
C GLU A 7 -2.14 -14.47 21.30
N ILE A 8 -0.83 -14.64 21.02
CA ILE A 8 -0.16 -13.95 19.92
C ILE A 8 -0.76 -14.38 18.58
N ILE A 9 -0.92 -15.70 18.36
CA ILE A 9 -1.53 -16.23 17.13
C ILE A 9 -2.96 -15.71 16.97
N ALA A 10 -3.79 -15.79 18.02
CA ALA A 10 -5.17 -15.31 17.97
C ALA A 10 -5.26 -13.81 17.65
N ARG A 11 -4.34 -13.00 18.19
CA ARG A 11 -4.25 -11.57 17.88
C ARG A 11 -3.88 -11.33 16.42
N LEU A 12 -2.88 -12.04 15.89
CA LEU A 12 -2.45 -11.92 14.50
C LEU A 12 -3.57 -12.32 13.53
N THR A 13 -4.24 -13.45 13.78
CA THR A 13 -5.37 -13.89 12.95
C THR A 13 -6.51 -12.87 12.93
N ARG A 14 -6.78 -12.20 14.06
CA ARG A 14 -7.78 -11.12 14.10
C ARG A 14 -7.33 -9.91 13.27
N GLN A 15 -6.06 -9.49 13.40
CA GLN A 15 -5.51 -8.36 12.64
C GLN A 15 -5.48 -8.64 11.13
N GLU A 16 -5.18 -9.88 10.73
CA GLU A 16 -5.23 -10.30 9.32
C GLU A 16 -6.66 -10.23 8.76
N ARG A 17 -7.66 -10.70 9.51
CA ARG A 17 -9.07 -10.62 9.10
C ARG A 17 -9.58 -9.19 8.99
N GLU A 18 -9.17 -8.32 9.92
CA GLU A 18 -9.49 -6.90 9.85
C GLU A 18 -8.85 -6.25 8.62
N LEU A 19 -7.62 -6.62 8.28
CA LEU A 19 -6.94 -6.10 7.10
C LEU A 19 -7.59 -6.60 5.80
N ALA A 20 -7.93 -7.89 5.72
CA ALA A 20 -8.57 -8.53 4.57
C ALA A 20 -10.00 -8.07 4.29
N SER A 21 -10.58 -7.20 5.12
CA SER A 21 -11.90 -6.59 4.88
C SER A 21 -11.84 -5.07 4.73
N ARG A 22 -10.63 -4.49 4.73
CA ARG A 22 -10.44 -3.04 4.66
C ARG A 22 -10.17 -2.55 3.24
N GLU A 23 -10.68 -1.36 3.00
CA GLU A 23 -10.29 -0.52 1.88
C GLU A 23 -9.13 0.38 2.28
N PHE A 24 -8.19 0.59 1.37
CA PHE A 24 -7.06 1.48 1.58
C PHE A 24 -6.62 2.12 0.27
N LEU A 25 -6.07 3.32 0.39
CA LEU A 25 -5.45 4.05 -0.71
C LEU A 25 -3.98 3.67 -0.82
N ALA A 26 -3.51 3.32 -2.01
CA ALA A 26 -2.08 3.16 -2.27
C ALA A 26 -1.72 3.52 -3.72
N PRO A 27 -0.48 3.96 -3.97
CA PRO A 27 0.09 3.99 -5.31
C PRO A 27 0.44 2.56 -5.75
N VAL A 28 0.10 2.22 -6.99
CA VAL A 28 0.40 0.96 -7.66
C VAL A 28 1.41 1.24 -8.78
N LEU A 29 2.56 0.59 -8.70
CA LEU A 29 3.61 0.66 -9.71
C LEU A 29 3.54 -0.54 -10.65
N ALA A 30 3.98 -0.36 -11.89
CA ALA A 30 4.04 -1.40 -12.91
C ALA A 30 4.75 -2.67 -12.39
N GLY A 31 4.08 -3.83 -12.47
CA GLY A 31 4.62 -5.11 -11.99
C GLY A 31 4.86 -5.18 -10.47
N GLY A 32 4.40 -4.16 -9.73
CA GLY A 32 4.54 -4.04 -8.29
C GLY A 32 3.38 -4.65 -7.52
N GLY A 33 3.62 -4.92 -6.24
CA GLY A 33 2.56 -5.18 -5.26
C GLY A 33 2.51 -4.06 -4.24
N VAL A 34 1.44 -4.00 -3.47
CA VAL A 34 1.28 -3.01 -2.40
C VAL A 34 1.67 -3.61 -1.05
N LEU A 35 2.31 -2.80 -0.21
CA LEU A 35 2.63 -3.15 1.17
C LEU A 35 1.75 -2.31 2.09
N VAL A 36 1.01 -2.97 2.97
CA VAL A 36 0.16 -2.30 3.96
C VAL A 36 0.65 -2.66 5.35
N ARG A 37 0.76 -1.64 6.21
CA ARG A 37 1.07 -1.83 7.63
C ARG A 37 -0.14 -1.47 8.48
N LEU A 38 -0.68 -2.44 9.21
CA LEU A 38 -1.82 -2.26 10.11
C LEU A 38 -1.52 -2.87 11.47
N SER A 39 -1.62 -2.06 12.52
CA SER A 39 -1.41 -2.51 13.91
C SER A 39 -0.09 -3.27 14.15
N GLY A 40 0.96 -2.91 13.40
CA GLY A 40 2.29 -3.53 13.46
C GLY A 40 2.49 -4.71 12.50
N LEU A 41 1.44 -5.23 11.87
CA LEU A 41 1.51 -6.27 10.84
C LEU A 41 1.80 -5.62 9.49
N VAL A 42 2.80 -6.14 8.77
CA VAL A 42 3.08 -5.76 7.36
C VAL A 42 2.63 -6.90 6.46
N ALA A 43 1.71 -6.62 5.55
CA ALA A 43 1.22 -7.57 4.56
C ALA A 43 1.50 -7.06 3.14
N ARG A 44 1.84 -7.99 2.25
CA ARG A 44 2.07 -7.73 0.83
C ARG A 44 0.89 -8.27 0.03
N TYR A 45 0.37 -7.46 -0.87
CA TYR A 45 -0.70 -7.84 -1.78
C TYR A 45 -0.27 -7.69 -3.24
N ARG A 46 -0.64 -8.66 -4.08
CA ARG A 46 -0.65 -8.50 -5.54
C ARG A 46 -1.88 -7.70 -5.92
N VAL A 47 -1.77 -6.78 -6.86
CA VAL A 47 -2.92 -5.98 -7.31
C VAL A 47 -3.64 -6.72 -8.44
N ASP A 48 -4.97 -6.68 -8.41
CA ASP A 48 -5.86 -7.22 -9.44
C ASP A 48 -6.78 -6.07 -9.93
N PRO A 49 -6.75 -5.70 -11.21
CA PRO A 49 -5.96 -6.32 -12.27
C PRO A 49 -4.46 -5.99 -12.21
N ASP A 50 -3.63 -6.91 -12.71
CA ASP A 50 -2.16 -6.84 -12.68
C ASP A 50 -1.56 -5.75 -13.58
N TRP A 51 -2.33 -5.26 -14.55
CA TRP A 51 -1.96 -4.18 -15.46
C TRP A 51 -2.22 -2.77 -14.89
N PHE A 52 -2.91 -2.66 -13.74
CA PHE A 52 -3.23 -1.35 -13.17
C PHE A 52 -1.97 -0.60 -12.70
N GLU A 53 -1.83 0.64 -13.15
CA GLU A 53 -0.78 1.57 -12.71
C GLU A 53 -1.43 2.89 -12.30
N GLY A 54 -1.03 3.47 -11.18
CA GLY A 54 -1.56 4.75 -10.70
C GLY A 54 -2.00 4.71 -9.24
N TRP A 55 -2.96 5.55 -8.87
CA TRP A 55 -3.48 5.63 -7.51
C TRP A 55 -4.87 5.01 -7.44
N ALA A 56 -5.08 4.08 -6.51
CA ALA A 56 -6.36 3.38 -6.38
C ALA A 56 -6.81 3.23 -4.93
N ILE A 57 -8.13 3.14 -4.78
CA ILE A 57 -8.75 2.51 -3.62
C ILE A 57 -8.77 1.00 -3.86
N LEU A 58 -8.10 0.29 -2.98
CA LEU A 58 -7.88 -1.15 -3.05
C LEU A 58 -8.63 -1.83 -1.91
N ARG A 59 -9.16 -3.01 -2.16
CA ARG A 59 -9.69 -3.90 -1.12
C ARG A 59 -8.82 -5.14 -1.02
N ALA A 60 -8.21 -5.35 0.14
CA ALA A 60 -7.48 -6.59 0.39
C ALA A 60 -8.43 -7.78 0.40
N ARG A 61 -7.94 -8.92 -0.10
CA ARG A 61 -8.56 -10.24 0.01
C ARG A 61 -7.71 -11.15 0.89
N ALA A 62 -8.31 -12.22 1.39
CA ALA A 62 -7.62 -13.19 2.26
C ALA A 62 -6.51 -13.97 1.53
N ASP A 63 -6.52 -14.04 0.20
CA ASP A 63 -5.58 -14.79 -0.64
C ASP A 63 -4.30 -14.00 -1.02
N GLY A 64 -4.07 -12.84 -0.39
CA GLY A 64 -2.90 -12.00 -0.68
C GLY A 64 -3.01 -11.23 -1.99
N VAL A 65 -4.24 -11.03 -2.48
CA VAL A 65 -4.56 -10.15 -3.60
C VAL A 65 -5.32 -8.92 -3.09
N ALA A 66 -5.19 -7.78 -3.76
CA ALA A 66 -5.96 -6.59 -3.51
C ALA A 66 -6.66 -6.14 -4.80
N ASP A 67 -7.98 -6.07 -4.76
CA ASP A 67 -8.80 -5.67 -5.90
C ASP A 67 -8.81 -4.14 -6.03
N VAL A 68 -8.62 -3.64 -7.24
CA VAL A 68 -8.86 -2.23 -7.57
C VAL A 68 -10.37 -1.99 -7.58
N LEU A 69 -10.86 -1.22 -6.61
CA LEU A 69 -12.26 -0.81 -6.57
C LEU A 69 -12.52 0.38 -7.49
N ARG A 70 -11.61 1.35 -7.46
CA ARG A 70 -11.63 2.55 -8.31
C ARG A 70 -10.31 3.30 -8.24
N GLU A 71 -10.08 4.16 -9.23
CA GLU A 71 -9.04 5.18 -9.14
C GLU A 71 -9.31 6.17 -8.01
N ALA A 72 -8.23 6.67 -7.41
CA ALA A 72 -8.28 7.66 -6.36
C ALA A 72 -8.38 9.07 -6.95
N GLY A 73 -9.19 9.92 -6.33
CA GLY A 73 -9.28 11.33 -6.67
C GLY A 73 -8.12 12.14 -6.10
N LEU A 74 -7.91 13.34 -6.64
CA LEU A 74 -6.81 14.22 -6.22
C LEU A 74 -6.84 14.54 -4.71
N ALA A 75 -8.02 14.81 -4.15
CA ALA A 75 -8.17 15.11 -2.73
C ALA A 75 -7.74 13.94 -1.82
N GLU A 76 -7.99 12.70 -2.24
CA GLU A 76 -7.60 11.50 -1.50
C GLU A 76 -6.08 11.29 -1.56
N ILE A 77 -5.49 11.50 -2.74
CA ILE A 77 -4.03 11.47 -2.94
C ILE A 77 -3.36 12.54 -2.07
N GLU A 78 -3.89 13.76 -2.05
CA GLU A 78 -3.38 14.83 -1.19
C GLU A 78 -3.44 14.47 0.30
N GLN A 79 -4.54 13.85 0.74
CA GLN A 79 -4.69 13.40 2.13
C GLN A 79 -3.66 12.32 2.48
N TYR A 80 -3.41 11.38 1.57
CA TYR A 80 -2.40 10.33 1.73
C TYR A 80 -0.98 10.89 1.82
N LEU A 81 -0.66 11.88 0.97
CA LEU A 81 0.67 12.47 0.91
C LEU A 81 0.95 13.46 2.04
N ARG A 82 -0.08 14.10 2.62
CA ARG A 82 0.03 15.11 3.68
C ARG A 82 0.92 14.73 4.88
N PRO A 83 0.83 13.52 5.46
CA PRO A 83 1.68 13.14 6.60
C PRO A 83 3.12 12.77 6.20
N LEU A 84 3.40 12.58 4.90
CA LEU A 84 4.74 12.20 4.45
C LEU A 84 5.68 13.40 4.49
N ALA A 85 6.94 13.16 4.86
CA ALA A 85 7.96 14.19 4.77
C ALA A 85 8.10 14.67 3.32
N ARG A 86 8.12 15.98 3.14
CA ARG A 86 8.35 16.59 1.83
C ARG A 86 9.84 16.52 1.50
N TYR A 87 10.18 15.72 0.51
CA TYR A 87 11.53 15.66 -0.04
C TYR A 87 11.63 16.57 -1.26
N ARG A 88 12.62 17.46 -1.29
CA ARG A 88 12.97 18.21 -2.49
C ARG A 88 13.85 17.31 -3.35
N MET A 89 13.44 17.07 -4.58
CA MET A 89 14.22 16.31 -5.56
C MET A 89 14.48 17.18 -6.79
N LEU A 90 15.72 17.12 -7.28
CA LEU A 90 16.08 17.60 -8.61
C LEU A 90 15.95 16.42 -9.57
N LEU A 91 15.08 16.58 -10.58
CA LEU A 91 14.94 15.58 -11.64
C LEU A 91 16.14 15.68 -12.57
N VAL A 92 16.87 14.58 -12.75
CA VAL A 92 18.14 14.55 -13.51
C VAL A 92 17.93 13.94 -14.89
N GLU A 93 17.13 12.89 -14.98
CA GLU A 93 16.96 12.13 -16.21
C GLU A 93 15.55 11.53 -16.31
N ARG A 94 15.04 11.40 -17.54
CA ARG A 94 13.79 10.70 -17.83
C ARG A 94 14.06 9.42 -18.61
N ALA A 95 13.70 8.28 -18.02
CA ALA A 95 13.72 6.98 -18.68
C ALA A 95 12.26 6.52 -18.92
N GLY A 96 11.73 6.79 -20.11
CA GLY A 96 10.34 6.46 -20.48
C GLY A 96 9.31 7.25 -19.65
N ARG A 97 8.57 6.53 -18.78
CA ARG A 97 7.59 7.13 -17.84
C ARG A 97 8.17 7.40 -16.44
N CYS A 98 9.42 7.05 -16.18
CA CYS A 98 10.06 7.23 -14.89
C CYS A 98 11.03 8.42 -14.91
N TRP A 99 11.14 9.12 -13.78
CA TRP A 99 12.15 10.15 -13.56
C TRP A 99 13.16 9.67 -12.52
N SER A 100 14.44 9.76 -12.85
CA SER A 100 15.52 9.63 -11.89
C SER A 100 15.79 11.01 -11.29
N GLY A 101 15.89 11.07 -9.96
CA GLY A 101 16.15 12.31 -9.24
C GLY A 101 17.25 12.15 -8.20
N THR A 102 17.94 13.25 -7.92
CA THR A 102 18.81 13.37 -6.74
C THR A 102 18.11 14.21 -5.69
N ALA A 103 18.43 13.98 -4.41
CA ALA A 103 18.05 14.91 -3.35
C ALA A 103 18.60 16.31 -3.68
N ALA A 104 17.76 17.32 -3.52
CA ALA A 104 18.14 18.73 -3.69
C ALA A 104 18.86 19.27 -2.45
#